data_AF-A0A917RHM5-F1
#
_entry.id   AF-A0A917RHM5-F1
#
_cell.length_a   1.000
_cell.length_b   1.000
_cell.length_c   1.000
_cell.angle_alpha   90.00
_cell.angle_beta   90.00
_cell.angle_gamma   90.00
#
_symmetry.space_group_name_H-M   'P 1'
#
loop_
_entity.id
_entity.type
_entity.pdbx_description
1 polymer ?
#
loop_
_entity_poly.entity_id
_entity_poly.type
_entity_poly.pdbx_seq_one_letter_code
_entity_poly.pdbx_strand_id
1 'polypeptide(L)'
;MREAVDHADAVLDITGLRALRVLLHAGTSAYWPLVKSTPVQQIHAYSKTVQSLCRHWDSGSDYAPDPVISERQRAQQRDVIEWLELCAARSGTRWIEPVESVASYVMMVVQGSVLRWLADCDDEVVLVAFDDLVSNLVTRAVDA
;
A
#
# COMPACT_ATOMS: atom_id res chain seq x y z
N MET A 1 -0.19 0.33 11.23
CA MET A 1 -0.93 -0.68 10.43
C MET A 1 -1.14 -1.98 11.21
N ARG A 2 -0.08 -2.71 11.58
CA ARG A 2 -0.17 -3.95 12.39
C ARG A 2 -1.10 -3.82 13.61
N GLU A 3 -0.87 -2.84 14.47
CA GLU A 3 -1.71 -2.61 15.67
C GLU A 3 -3.20 -2.41 15.34
N ALA A 4 -3.52 -1.73 14.24
CA ALA A 4 -4.90 -1.51 13.82
C ALA A 4 -5.54 -2.80 13.31
N VAL A 5 -4.77 -3.64 12.62
CA VAL A 5 -5.21 -4.97 12.18
C VAL A 5 -5.43 -5.88 13.39
N ASP A 6 -4.48 -5.92 14.35
CA ASP A 6 -4.61 -6.72 15.57
C ASP A 6 -5.80 -6.26 16.44
N HIS A 7 -6.04 -4.94 16.53
CA HIS A 7 -7.22 -4.42 17.23
C HIS A 7 -8.53 -4.81 16.54
N ALA A 8 -8.59 -4.71 15.21
CA ALA A 8 -9.77 -5.13 14.46
C ALA A 8 -10.03 -6.63 14.62
N ASP A 9 -8.99 -7.46 14.49
CA ASP A 9 -9.05 -8.92 14.68
C ASP A 9 -9.61 -9.30 16.06
N ALA A 10 -9.14 -8.62 17.13
CA ALA A 10 -9.57 -8.91 18.49
C ALA A 10 -11.07 -8.67 18.76
N VAL A 11 -11.74 -7.87 17.93
CA VAL A 11 -13.16 -7.50 18.09
C VAL A 11 -14.04 -8.13 16.98
N LEU A 12 -13.42 -8.78 15.99
CA LEU A 12 -14.11 -9.46 14.90
C LEU A 12 -14.62 -10.84 15.33
N ASP A 13 -15.90 -11.11 15.07
CA ASP A 13 -16.54 -12.44 15.23
C ASP A 13 -16.91 -13.06 13.87
N ILE A 14 -16.15 -12.71 12.83
CA ILE A 14 -16.36 -13.17 11.46
C ILE A 14 -15.02 -13.61 10.85
N THR A 15 -15.09 -14.52 9.88
CA THR A 15 -13.93 -15.02 9.14
C THR A 15 -14.14 -14.90 7.62
N GLY A 16 -13.17 -15.37 6.84
CA GLY A 16 -13.20 -15.39 5.38
C GLY A 16 -13.08 -14.01 4.76
N LEU A 17 -13.53 -13.87 3.51
CA LEU A 17 -13.44 -12.63 2.73
C LEU A 17 -14.07 -11.40 3.42
N ARG A 18 -15.09 -11.60 4.28
CA ARG A 18 -15.69 -10.50 5.05
C ARG A 18 -14.73 -9.96 6.11
N ALA A 19 -14.07 -10.85 6.86
CA ALA A 19 -13.03 -10.46 7.81
C ALA A 19 -11.85 -9.79 7.09
N LEU A 20 -11.41 -10.36 5.96
CA LEU A 20 -10.33 -9.80 5.15
C LEU A 20 -10.61 -8.34 4.78
N ARG A 21 -11.84 -8.03 4.32
CA ARG A 21 -12.24 -6.66 3.98
C ARG A 21 -12.08 -5.70 5.16
N VAL A 22 -12.51 -6.11 6.37
CA VAL A 22 -12.42 -5.27 7.57
C VAL A 22 -10.97 -5.02 7.96
N LEU A 23 -10.13 -6.06 7.96
CA LEU A 23 -8.72 -5.96 8.32
C LEU A 23 -7.95 -5.08 7.33
N LEU A 24 -8.23 -5.21 6.03
CA LEU A 24 -7.65 -4.34 5.00
C LEU A 24 -8.07 -2.88 5.20
N HIS A 25 -9.37 -2.62 5.44
CA HIS A 25 -9.86 -1.28 5.77
C HIS A 25 -9.21 -0.69 7.01
N ALA A 26 -9.03 -1.49 8.07
CA ALA A 26 -8.39 -1.05 9.31
C ALA A 26 -6.94 -0.62 9.03
N GLY A 27 -6.21 -1.39 8.21
CA GLY A 27 -4.87 -1.07 7.77
C GLY A 27 -4.78 0.26 7.00
N THR A 28 -5.59 0.42 5.95
CA THR A 28 -5.59 1.64 5.12
C THR A 28 -6.05 2.87 5.89
N SER A 29 -7.07 2.73 6.75
CA SER A 29 -7.58 3.81 7.60
C SER A 29 -6.57 4.26 8.64
N ALA A 30 -5.78 3.33 9.20
CA ALA A 30 -4.72 3.67 10.14
C ALA A 30 -3.50 4.32 9.47
N TYR A 31 -3.25 4.00 8.19
CA TYR A 31 -2.13 4.56 7.43
C TYR A 31 -2.35 6.00 7.01
N TRP A 32 -3.57 6.34 6.57
CA TRP A 32 -3.83 7.65 5.98
C TRP A 32 -3.46 8.85 6.90
N PRO A 33 -3.83 8.86 8.20
CA PRO A 33 -3.42 9.92 9.12
C PRO A 33 -1.90 10.08 9.25
N LEU A 34 -1.13 8.99 9.13
CA LEU A 34 0.33 9.05 9.21
C LEU A 34 0.92 9.82 8.03
N VAL A 35 0.40 9.58 6.82
CA VAL A 35 0.79 10.33 5.63
C VAL A 35 0.42 11.81 5.80
N LYS A 36 -0.82 12.09 6.21
CA LYS A 36 -1.29 13.47 6.38
C LYS A 36 -0.54 14.26 7.44
N SER A 37 0.02 13.58 8.45
CA SER A 37 0.81 14.24 9.48
C SER A 37 2.20 14.68 9.00
N THR A 38 2.64 14.25 7.81
CA THR A 38 4.02 14.45 7.32
C THR A 38 4.12 14.92 5.84
N PRO A 39 3.29 15.86 5.34
CA PRO A 39 3.20 16.18 3.91
C PRO A 39 4.54 16.66 3.31
N VAL A 40 5.29 17.49 4.04
CA VAL A 40 6.62 17.98 3.61
C VAL A 40 7.62 16.83 3.49
N GLN A 41 7.56 15.83 4.38
CA GLN A 41 8.43 14.66 4.30
C GLN A 41 8.10 13.80 3.07
N GLN A 42 6.81 13.67 2.72
CA GLN A 42 6.38 12.99 1.49
C GLN A 42 6.92 13.71 0.26
N ILE A 43 6.79 15.04 0.16
CA ILE A 43 7.34 15.83 -0.94
C ILE A 43 8.85 15.63 -1.06
N HIS A 44 9.59 15.70 0.05
CA HIS A 44 11.03 15.45 0.04
C HIS A 44 11.37 14.03 -0.41
N ALA A 45 10.58 13.02 -0.02
CA ALA A 45 10.79 11.65 -0.46
C ALA A 45 10.59 11.51 -1.97
N TYR A 46 9.52 12.08 -2.53
CA TYR A 46 9.27 12.10 -3.97
C TYR A 46 10.37 12.85 -4.73
N SER A 47 10.74 14.04 -4.28
CA SER A 47 11.77 14.86 -4.92
C SER A 47 13.11 14.12 -5.01
N LYS A 48 13.55 13.48 -3.93
CA LYS A 48 14.79 12.66 -3.93
C LYS A 48 14.72 11.48 -4.89
N THR A 49 13.55 10.82 -4.97
CA THR A 49 13.32 9.70 -5.90
C THR A 49 13.39 10.19 -7.34
N VAL A 50 12.64 11.25 -7.68
CA VAL A 50 12.63 11.84 -9.03
C VAL A 50 14.02 12.32 -9.44
N GLN A 51 14.73 13.03 -8.57
CA GLN A 51 16.10 13.49 -8.87
C GLN A 51 17.06 12.32 -9.16
N SER A 52 16.92 11.22 -8.43
CA SER A 52 17.76 10.03 -8.66
C SER A 52 17.40 9.34 -9.97
N LEU A 53 16.10 9.23 -10.27
CA LEU A 53 15.62 8.71 -11.55
C LEU A 53 16.08 9.56 -12.74
N CYS A 54 15.99 10.90 -12.66
CA CYS A 54 16.50 11.78 -13.71
C CYS A 54 17.99 11.52 -13.97
N ARG A 55 18.82 11.48 -12.92
CA ARG A 55 20.26 11.19 -13.07
C ARG A 55 20.53 9.82 -13.71
N HIS A 56 19.74 8.80 -13.35
CA HIS A 56 19.85 7.47 -13.94
C HIS A 56 19.50 7.47 -15.43
N TRP A 57 18.35 8.05 -15.80
CA TRP A 57 17.87 8.06 -17.19
C TRP A 57 18.66 8.99 -18.11
N ASP A 58 19.20 10.10 -17.60
CA ASP A 58 20.07 11.02 -18.35
C ASP A 58 21.42 10.38 -18.71
N SER A 59 21.82 9.31 -18.01
CA SER A 59 23.11 8.63 -18.23
C SER A 59 23.14 7.67 -19.43
N GLY A 60 22.04 7.58 -20.20
CA GLY A 60 21.94 6.72 -21.38
C GLY A 60 21.62 5.26 -21.07
N SER A 61 20.86 4.99 -20.01
CA SER A 61 20.58 3.64 -19.54
C SER A 61 19.75 2.81 -20.54
N ASP A 62 20.22 1.60 -20.84
CA ASP A 62 19.49 0.55 -21.58
C ASP A 62 18.27 0.05 -20.81
N TYR A 63 17.17 0.83 -20.74
CA TYR A 63 15.89 0.45 -20.06
C TYR A 63 16.06 -0.36 -18.76
N ALA A 64 17.13 -0.10 -18.01
CA ALA A 64 17.52 -0.87 -16.85
C ALA A 64 17.05 -0.13 -15.60
N PRO A 65 16.62 -0.82 -14.55
CA PRO A 65 16.24 -0.16 -13.31
C PRO A 65 17.46 0.44 -12.59
N ASP A 66 17.26 1.59 -11.92
CA ASP A 66 18.24 2.10 -10.97
C ASP A 66 18.31 1.15 -9.75
N PRO A 67 19.49 0.58 -9.42
CA PRO A 67 19.59 -0.45 -8.39
C PRO A 67 19.28 0.08 -6.98
N VAL A 68 19.58 1.35 -6.69
CA VAL A 68 19.34 1.96 -5.37
C VAL A 68 17.85 2.23 -5.18
N ILE A 69 17.20 2.78 -6.19
CA ILE A 69 15.74 3.03 -6.16
C ILE A 69 14.98 1.71 -6.13
N SER A 70 15.40 0.72 -6.91
CA SER A 70 14.77 -0.61 -6.89
C SER A 70 14.93 -1.33 -5.55
N GLU A 71 16.09 -1.24 -4.88
CA GLU A 71 16.25 -1.80 -3.53
C GLU A 71 15.32 -1.10 -2.52
N ARG A 72 15.23 0.23 -2.59
CA ARG A 72 14.33 1.00 -1.71
C ARG A 72 12.86 0.64 -1.95
N GLN A 73 12.44 0.49 -3.21
CA GLN A 73 11.09 0.04 -3.54
C GLN A 73 10.82 -1.36 -3.01
N ARG A 74 11.75 -2.31 -3.18
CA ARG A 74 11.65 -3.66 -2.62
C ARG A 74 11.55 -3.64 -1.09
N ALA A 75 12.29 -2.75 -0.42
CA ALA A 75 12.19 -2.59 1.03
C ALA A 75 10.80 -2.11 1.46
N GLN A 76 10.24 -1.10 0.81
CA GLN A 76 8.87 -0.63 1.09
C GLN A 76 7.81 -1.69 0.77
N GLN A 77 8.03 -2.48 -0.28
CA GLN A 77 7.13 -3.54 -0.68
C GLN A 77 7.06 -4.66 0.37
N ARG A 78 8.16 -4.95 1.08
CA ARG A 78 8.15 -5.92 2.18
C ARG A 78 7.17 -5.55 3.29
N ASP A 79 7.10 -4.28 3.68
CA ASP A 79 6.16 -3.82 4.72
C ASP A 79 4.71 -4.03 4.28
N VAL A 80 4.42 -3.81 2.98
CA VAL A 80 3.09 -4.04 2.41
C VAL A 80 2.76 -5.53 2.34
N ILE A 81 3.73 -6.38 1.96
CA ILE A 81 3.57 -7.83 1.94
C ILE A 81 3.25 -8.35 3.34
N GLU A 82 4.03 -7.94 4.34
CA GLU A 82 3.82 -8.35 5.74
C GLU A 82 2.43 -7.97 6.25
N TRP A 83 1.93 -6.80 5.86
CA TRP A 83 0.56 -6.38 6.17
C TRP A 83 -0.50 -7.24 5.46
N LEU A 84 -0.33 -7.51 4.16
CA LEU A 84 -1.25 -8.34 3.39
C LEU A 84 -1.31 -9.78 3.91
N GLU A 85 -0.16 -10.35 4.25
CA GLU A 85 -0.06 -11.69 4.84
C GLU A 85 -0.70 -11.75 6.22
N LEU A 86 -0.48 -10.73 7.05
CA LEU A 86 -1.15 -10.62 8.35
C LEU A 86 -2.67 -10.62 8.19
N CYS A 87 -3.20 -9.77 7.30
CA CYS A 87 -4.64 -9.72 7.03
C CYS A 87 -5.16 -11.09 6.57
N ALA A 88 -4.49 -11.74 5.61
CA ALA A 88 -4.92 -13.03 5.09
C ALA A 88 -4.90 -14.15 6.15
N ALA A 89 -3.85 -14.18 6.99
CA ALA A 89 -3.72 -15.15 8.07
C ALA A 89 -4.83 -15.00 9.13
N ARG A 90 -5.12 -13.76 9.53
CA ARG A 90 -6.16 -13.45 10.52
C ARG A 90 -7.57 -13.70 10.02
N SER A 91 -7.83 -13.44 8.74
CA SER A 91 -9.15 -13.71 8.14
C SER A 91 -9.36 -15.17 7.75
N GLY A 92 -8.34 -16.04 7.77
CA GLY A 92 -8.46 -17.40 7.26
C GLY A 92 -8.67 -17.45 5.74
N THR A 93 -7.97 -16.58 5.02
CA THR A 93 -8.02 -16.48 3.54
C THR A 93 -6.63 -16.68 2.94
N ARG A 94 -6.57 -16.89 1.63
CA ARG A 94 -5.33 -16.90 0.87
C ARG A 94 -5.45 -16.04 -0.39
N TRP A 95 -4.34 -15.44 -0.79
CA TRP A 95 -4.23 -14.70 -2.05
C TRP A 95 -4.24 -15.68 -3.24
N ILE A 96 -4.96 -15.32 -4.30
CA ILE A 96 -5.02 -16.07 -5.57
C ILE A 96 -3.74 -15.83 -6.38
N GLU A 97 -3.28 -14.59 -6.39
CA GLU A 97 -2.05 -14.14 -7.04
C GLU A 97 -0.87 -14.18 -6.05
N PRO A 98 0.40 -14.17 -6.53
CA PRO A 98 1.54 -13.92 -5.69
C PRO A 98 1.36 -12.62 -4.89
N VAL A 99 1.63 -12.65 -3.59
CA VAL A 99 1.39 -11.51 -2.68
C VAL A 99 2.24 -10.29 -3.09
N GLU A 100 3.38 -10.51 -3.73
CA GLU A 100 4.24 -9.47 -4.29
C GLU A 100 3.52 -8.65 -5.38
N SER A 101 2.74 -9.33 -6.24
CA SER A 101 1.92 -8.68 -7.27
C SER A 101 0.80 -7.86 -6.65
N VAL A 102 0.16 -8.39 -5.61
CA VAL A 102 -0.87 -7.68 -4.84
C VAL A 102 -0.27 -6.44 -4.16
N ALA A 103 0.89 -6.58 -3.53
CA ALA A 103 1.61 -5.49 -2.88
C ALA A 103 2.04 -4.41 -3.87
N SER A 104 2.49 -4.80 -5.07
CA SER A 104 2.85 -3.86 -6.14
C SER A 104 1.64 -2.98 -6.52
N TYR A 105 0.47 -3.60 -6.68
CA TYR A 105 -0.77 -2.87 -6.96
C TYR A 105 -1.15 -1.90 -5.84
N VAL A 106 -1.08 -2.33 -4.57
CA VAL A 106 -1.28 -1.46 -3.41
C VAL A 106 -0.35 -0.25 -3.45
N MET A 107 0.95 -0.47 -3.68
CA MET A 107 1.93 0.61 -3.74
C MET A 107 1.62 1.61 -4.85
N MET A 108 1.24 1.13 -6.05
CA MET A 108 0.87 2.00 -7.17
C MET A 108 -0.32 2.90 -6.84
N VAL A 109 -1.40 2.32 -6.28
CA VAL A 109 -2.59 3.08 -5.90
C VAL A 109 -2.26 4.08 -4.81
N VAL A 110 -1.61 3.64 -3.72
CA VAL A 110 -1.26 4.51 -2.59
C VAL A 110 -0.35 5.65 -3.03
N GLN A 111 0.71 5.39 -3.80
CA GLN A 111 1.63 6.44 -4.24
C GLN A 111 0.94 7.47 -5.15
N GLY A 112 0.03 7.02 -6.02
CA GLY A 112 -0.79 7.90 -6.86
C GLY A 112 -1.74 8.76 -6.03
N SER A 113 -2.44 8.16 -5.07
CA SER A 113 -3.37 8.87 -4.17
C SER A 113 -2.64 9.92 -3.32
N VAL A 114 -1.49 9.58 -2.75
CA VAL A 114 -0.69 10.52 -1.96
C VAL A 114 -0.21 11.69 -2.82
N LEU A 115 0.32 11.43 -4.02
CA LEU A 115 0.81 12.50 -4.89
C LEU A 115 -0.33 13.42 -5.35
N ARG A 116 -1.52 12.87 -5.65
CA ARG A 116 -2.70 13.65 -5.97
C ARG A 116 -3.12 14.53 -4.80
N TRP A 117 -3.23 13.97 -3.61
CA TRP A 117 -3.60 14.72 -2.41
C TRP A 117 -2.60 15.82 -2.05
N LEU A 118 -1.30 15.60 -2.26
CA LEU A 118 -0.31 16.65 -2.07
C LEU A 118 -0.52 17.86 -3.00
N ALA A 119 -1.26 17.69 -4.11
CA ALA A 119 -1.56 18.75 -5.06
C ALA A 119 -2.88 19.48 -4.76
N ASP A 120 -3.91 18.79 -4.27
CA ASP A 120 -5.27 19.34 -4.11
C ASP A 120 -5.85 19.28 -2.69
N CYS A 121 -5.19 18.58 -1.76
CA CYS A 121 -5.63 18.33 -0.38
C CYS A 121 -7.03 17.68 -0.28
N ASP A 122 -7.49 16.98 -1.32
CA ASP A 122 -8.81 16.37 -1.35
C ASP A 122 -8.78 14.99 -0.65
N ASP A 123 -9.17 14.97 0.62
CA ASP A 123 -9.26 13.76 1.43
C ASP A 123 -10.31 12.77 0.91
N GLU A 124 -11.43 13.26 0.37
CA GLU A 124 -12.54 12.42 -0.07
C GLU A 124 -12.11 11.53 -1.23
N VAL A 125 -11.37 12.10 -2.20
CA VAL A 125 -10.85 11.34 -3.34
C VAL A 125 -9.87 10.24 -2.89
N VAL A 126 -9.03 10.51 -1.89
CA VAL A 126 -8.10 9.50 -1.36
C VAL A 126 -8.85 8.38 -0.65
N LEU A 127 -9.84 8.72 0.17
CA LEU A 127 -10.62 7.74 0.91
C LEU A 127 -11.41 6.83 -0.04
N VAL A 128 -12.04 7.41 -1.07
CA VAL A 128 -12.71 6.62 -2.13
C VAL A 128 -11.73 5.69 -2.83
N ALA A 129 -10.52 6.16 -3.18
CA ALA A 129 -9.51 5.32 -3.79
C ALA A 129 -9.04 4.18 -2.87
N PHE A 130 -9.01 4.40 -1.56
CA PHE A 130 -8.66 3.36 -0.57
C PHE A 130 -9.79 2.34 -0.40
N ASP A 131 -11.05 2.77 -0.44
CA ASP A 131 -12.22 1.88 -0.39
C ASP A 131 -12.29 1.00 -1.66
N ASP A 132 -12.01 1.58 -2.81
CA ASP A 132 -11.89 0.88 -4.09
C ASP A 132 -10.72 -0.10 -4.09
N LEU A 133 -9.56 0.31 -3.54
CA LEU A 133 -8.41 -0.56 -3.34
C LEU A 133 -8.80 -1.78 -2.50
N VAL A 134 -9.38 -1.58 -1.32
CA VAL A 134 -9.81 -2.69 -0.44
C VAL A 134 -10.78 -3.60 -1.17
N SER A 135 -11.76 -3.03 -1.88
CA SER A 135 -12.73 -3.80 -2.66
C SER A 135 -12.06 -4.64 -3.75
N ASN A 136 -11.07 -4.10 -4.46
CA ASN A 136 -10.30 -4.83 -5.46
C ASN A 136 -9.45 -5.94 -4.82
N LEU A 137 -8.77 -5.67 -3.70
CA LEU A 137 -7.94 -6.66 -3.01
C LEU A 137 -8.74 -7.89 -2.58
N VAL A 138 -9.95 -7.69 -2.05
CA VAL A 138 -10.83 -8.81 -1.66
C VAL A 138 -11.15 -9.74 -2.84
N THR A 139 -11.27 -9.22 -4.06
CA THR A 139 -11.50 -10.05 -5.26
C THR A 139 -10.29 -10.91 -5.67
N ARG A 140 -9.11 -10.63 -5.12
CA ARG A 140 -7.87 -11.38 -5.35
C ARG A 140 -7.59 -12.42 -4.26
N ALA A 141 -8.54 -12.66 -3.37
CA ALA A 141 -8.42 -13.64 -2.30
C ALA A 141 -9.57 -14.65 -2.36
N VAL A 142 -9.35 -15.80 -1.72
CA VAL A 142 -10.36 -16.83 -1.48
C VAL A 142 -10.27 -17.31 -0.04
N ASP A 143 -11.36 -17.85 0.49
CA ASP A 143 -11.33 -18.56 1.77
C ASP A 143 -10.33 -19.73 1.70
N ALA A 144 -9.62 -19.98 2.80
CA ALA A 144 -8.56 -20.99 2.88
C ALA A 144 -9.11 -22.42 3.03
#